data_AF-A0A0G0LVV3-F1
#
_entry.id   AF-A0A0G0LVV3-F1
#
_cell.length_a   1.000
_cell.length_b   1.000
_cell.length_c   1.000
_cell.angle_alpha   90.00
_cell.angle_beta   90.00
_cell.angle_gamma   90.00
#
_symmetry.space_group_name_H-M   'P 1'
#
loop_
_entity.id
_entity.type
_entity.pdbx_description
1 polymer ?
#
loop_
_entity_poly.entity_id
_entity_poly.type
_entity_poly.pdbx_seq_one_letter_code
_entity_poly.pdbx_strand_id
1 'polypeptide(L)'
;MIISVSISRFRQNLADYIAKVAAGHTVILENEKKEQQIIQLVGKKRFNPDTFGKALKEASGIFTTESHPEWQTKEDVIKWVNQGRLSADRHF
;
A
#
# COMPACT_ATOMS: atom_id res chain seq x y z
N MET A 1 -6.90 9.94 3.48
CA MET A 1 -6.85 11.42 3.39
C MET A 1 -5.97 11.95 4.50
N ILE A 2 -5.10 12.91 4.18
CA ILE A 2 -4.16 13.53 5.11
C ILE A 2 -4.83 14.79 5.69
N ILE A 3 -4.71 14.98 7.00
CA ILE A 3 -5.28 16.12 7.73
C ILE A 3 -4.14 16.75 8.53
N SER A 4 -3.77 17.99 8.19
CA SER A 4 -2.78 18.74 8.98
C SER A 4 -3.48 19.67 9.97
N VAL A 5 -3.05 19.63 11.23
CA VAL A 5 -3.64 20.44 12.32
C VAL A 5 -2.59 20.88 13.33
N SER A 6 -2.80 22.04 13.94
CA SER A 6 -1.93 22.48 15.03
C SER A 6 -2.16 21.68 16.31
N ILE A 7 -1.10 21.50 17.11
CA ILE A 7 -1.17 20.77 18.39
C ILE A 7 -2.24 21.35 19.32
N SER A 8 -2.39 22.68 19.34
CA SER A 8 -3.40 23.35 20.16
C SER A 8 -4.82 22.93 19.77
N ARG A 9 -5.11 22.90 18.46
CA ARG A 9 -6.41 22.49 17.91
C ARG A 9 -6.67 21.00 18.10
N PHE A 10 -5.62 20.19 18.00
CA PHE A 10 -5.68 18.75 18.26
C PHE A 10 -6.06 18.45 19.71
N ARG A 11 -5.43 19.13 20.69
CA ARG A 11 -5.74 18.95 22.12
C ARG A 11 -7.18 19.29 22.46
N GLN A 12 -7.73 20.34 21.85
CA GLN A 12 -9.11 20.76 22.06
C GLN A 12 -10.13 19.77 21.48
N ASN A 13 -9.77 19.01 20.45
CA ASN A 13 -10.68 18.11 19.72
C ASN A 13 -10.10 16.68 19.61
N LEU A 14 -9.45 16.22 20.68
CA LEU A 14 -8.67 14.98 20.68
C LEU A 14 -9.50 13.77 20.23
N ALA A 15 -10.73 13.65 20.74
CA ALA A 15 -11.62 12.53 20.43
C ALA A 15 -11.97 12.46 18.94
N ASP A 16 -12.23 13.60 18.30
CA ASP A 16 -12.58 13.68 16.88
C ASP A 16 -11.40 13.26 15.99
N TYR A 17 -10.20 13.74 16.31
CA TYR A 17 -9.01 13.33 15.56
C TYR A 17 -8.63 11.87 15.78
N ILE A 18 -8.80 11.32 16.99
CA ILE A 18 -8.62 9.89 17.24
C ILE A 18 -9.62 9.06 16.43
N ALA A 19 -10.89 9.48 16.34
CA ALA A 19 -11.90 8.81 15.53
C ALA A 19 -11.53 8.82 14.04
N LYS A 20 -11.03 9.96 13.52
CA LYS A 20 -10.52 10.06 12.14
C LYS A 20 -9.32 9.15 11.91
N VAL A 21 -8.38 9.08 12.85
CA VAL A 21 -7.25 8.15 12.79
C VAL A 21 -7.74 6.70 12.77
N ALA A 22 -8.73 6.34 13.60
CA ALA A 22 -9.34 5.01 13.62
C ALA A 22 -10.06 4.65 12.31
N ALA A 23 -10.66 5.63 11.65
CA ALA A 23 -11.25 5.49 10.31
C ALA A 23 -10.20 5.39 9.17
N GLY A 24 -8.90 5.50 9.49
CA GLY A 24 -7.80 5.35 8.54
C GLY A 24 -7.32 6.66 7.91
N HIS A 25 -7.69 7.82 8.47
CA HIS A 25 -7.09 9.09 8.11
C HIS A 25 -5.70 9.24 8.75
N THR A 26 -4.83 10.00 8.09
CA THR A 26 -3.51 10.36 8.63
C THR A 26 -3.61 11.77 9.21
N VAL A 27 -3.34 11.94 10.50
CA VAL A 27 -3.34 13.26 11.15
C VAL A 27 -1.90 13.69 11.38
N ILE A 28 -1.52 14.83 10.80
CA ILE A 28 -0.22 15.45 10.96
C ILE A 28 -0.37 16.59 11.98
N LEU A 29 0.40 16.53 13.06
CA LEU A 29 0.44 17.56 14.09
C LEU A 29 1.58 18.52 13.81
N GLU A 30 1.25 19.78 13.59
CA GLU A 30 2.21 20.85 13.37
C GLU A 30 2.33 21.73 14.62
N ASN A 31 3.57 22.09 14.96
CA ASN A 31 3.85 23.02 16.04
C ASN A 31 4.17 24.41 15.48
N GLU A 32 3.21 25.33 15.59
CA GLU A 32 3.38 26.72 15.13
C GLU A 32 4.50 27.47 15.85
N LYS A 33 4.93 27.03 17.04
CA LYS A 33 5.94 27.72 17.88
C LYS A 33 7.36 27.20 17.72
N LYS A 34 7.54 26.05 17.09
CA LYS A 34 8.85 25.45 16.83
C LYS A 34 8.76 24.82 15.46
N GLU A 35 9.41 25.44 14.47
CA GLU A 35 9.41 25.10 13.03
C GLU A 35 9.82 23.65 12.67
N GLN A 36 9.87 22.71 13.64
CA GLN A 36 10.56 21.43 13.49
C GLN A 36 9.93 20.25 14.25
N GLN A 37 8.73 20.36 14.84
CA GLN A 37 8.08 19.18 15.44
C GLN A 37 6.79 18.81 14.70
N ILE A 38 6.97 17.90 13.75
CA ILE A 38 5.90 17.23 13.01
C ILE A 38 5.70 15.85 13.66
N ILE A 39 4.53 15.61 14.24
CA ILE A 39 4.17 14.29 14.77
C ILE A 39 3.07 13.71 13.89
N GLN A 40 3.32 12.54 13.30
CA GLN A 40 2.36 11.85 12.43
C GLN A 40 1.62 10.78 13.23
N LEU A 41 0.30 10.94 13.36
CA LEU A 41 -0.60 9.89 13.84
C LEU A 41 -1.14 9.12 12.64
N VAL A 42 -0.61 7.91 12.48
CA VAL A 42 -1.08 6.95 11.47
C VAL A 42 -1.92 5.90 12.17
N GLY A 43 -3.20 5.82 11.80
CA GLY A 43 -4.04 4.71 12.22
C GLY A 43 -3.57 3.46 11.49
N LYS A 44 -3.18 2.42 12.23
CA LYS A 44 -3.07 1.09 11.62
C LYS A 44 -4.47 0.69 11.17
N LYS A 45 -4.75 0.84 9.88
CA LYS A 45 -5.97 0.33 9.25
C LYS A 45 -6.04 -1.16 9.64
N ARG A 46 -7.01 -1.53 10.47
CA ARG A 46 -7.20 -2.94 10.83
C ARG A 46 -7.34 -3.70 9.53
N PHE A 47 -6.62 -4.81 9.41
CA PHE A 47 -6.69 -5.65 8.23
C PHE A 47 -8.15 -6.00 7.98
N ASN A 48 -8.69 -5.51 6.87
CA ASN A 48 -10.04 -5.77 6.44
C ASN A 48 -9.92 -6.69 5.21
N PRO A 49 -10.24 -7.99 5.36
CA PRO A 49 -10.08 -8.97 4.28
C PRO A 49 -10.95 -8.63 3.06
N ASP A 50 -12.11 -8.00 3.24
CA ASP A 50 -13.01 -7.64 2.15
C ASP A 50 -12.44 -6.48 1.32
N THR A 51 -11.95 -5.43 1.99
CA THR A 51 -11.32 -4.28 1.31
C THR A 51 -10.01 -4.69 0.65
N PHE A 52 -9.24 -5.58 1.30
CA PHE A 52 -8.03 -6.14 0.71
C PHE A 52 -8.35 -7.02 -0.50
N GLY A 53 -9.38 -7.86 -0.43
CA GLY A 53 -9.83 -8.69 -1.55
C GLY A 53 -10.30 -7.88 -2.74
N LYS A 54 -11.01 -6.76 -2.52
CA LYS A 54 -11.40 -5.82 -3.59
C LYS A 54 -10.19 -5.15 -4.23
N ALA A 55 -9.26 -4.63 -3.43
CA ALA A 55 -8.03 -4.02 -3.94
C ALA A 55 -7.16 -5.05 -4.69
N LEU A 56 -7.10 -6.29 -4.20
CA LEU A 56 -6.42 -7.39 -4.87
C LEU A 56 -7.09 -7.69 -6.22
N LYS A 57 -8.43 -7.73 -6.27
CA LYS A 57 -9.20 -7.99 -7.49
C LYS A 57 -9.06 -6.87 -8.53
N GLU A 58 -9.02 -5.62 -8.08
CA GLU A 58 -8.77 -4.44 -8.93
C GLU A 58 -7.33 -4.44 -9.47
N ALA A 59 -6.34 -4.74 -8.62
CA ALA A 59 -4.94 -4.86 -9.04
C ALA A 59 -4.70 -6.10 -9.91
N SER A 60 -5.43 -7.19 -9.66
CA SER A 60 -5.32 -8.44 -10.43
C SER A 60 -6.02 -8.37 -11.78
N GLY A 61 -6.65 -7.25 -12.14
CA GLY A 61 -7.06 -7.00 -13.52
C GLY A 61 -5.90 -7.03 -14.53
N ILE A 62 -4.65 -6.98 -14.04
CA ILE A 62 -3.42 -7.12 -14.83
C ILE A 62 -2.94 -8.58 -14.93
N PHE A 63 -3.33 -9.45 -13.99
CA PHE A 63 -3.09 -10.89 -14.13
C PHE A 63 -4.19 -11.47 -15.02
N THR A 64 -4.09 -11.18 -16.31
CA THR A 64 -4.85 -11.92 -17.32
C THR A 64 -4.54 -13.39 -17.11
N THR A 65 -5.58 -14.21 -17.00
CA THR A 65 -5.48 -15.66 -17.16
C THR A 65 -5.26 -15.96 -18.64
N GLU A 66 -4.31 -15.26 -19.30
CA GLU A 66 -3.81 -15.76 -20.57
C GLU A 66 -3.28 -17.15 -20.27
N SER A 67 -3.87 -18.13 -20.95
CA SER A 67 -3.41 -19.50 -20.83
C SER A 67 -1.99 -19.50 -21.38
N HIS A 68 -1.01 -19.47 -20.49
CA HIS A 68 0.41 -19.64 -20.81
C HIS A 68 0.62 -21.12 -21.11
N PRO A 69 0.67 -21.56 -22.38
CA PRO A 69 0.85 -22.97 -22.69
C PRO A 69 2.23 -23.43 -22.22
N GLU A 70 3.18 -22.50 -22.06
CA GLU A 70 4.48 -22.71 -21.44
C GLU A 70 4.44 -23.01 -19.93
N TRP A 71 3.28 -22.88 -19.25
CA TRP A 71 3.14 -23.13 -17.81
C TRP A 71 2.28 -24.36 -17.48
N GLN A 72 2.05 -25.25 -18.47
CA GLN A 72 1.21 -26.44 -18.28
C GLN A 72 1.85 -27.50 -17.37
N THR A 73 3.16 -27.70 -17.46
CA THR A 73 3.90 -28.65 -16.62
C THR A 73 5.08 -27.98 -15.92
N LYS A 74 5.60 -28.63 -14.87
CA LYS A 74 6.78 -28.15 -14.15
C LYS A 74 7.98 -28.03 -15.10
N GLU A 75 8.14 -28.98 -16.00
CA GLU A 75 9.18 -29.01 -17.03
C GLU A 75 9.06 -27.82 -17.98
N ASP A 76 7.85 -27.45 -18.39
CA ASP A 76 7.61 -26.32 -19.29
C ASP A 76 7.95 -24.98 -18.62
N VAL A 77 7.59 -24.81 -17.35
CA VAL A 77 7.95 -23.63 -16.56
C VAL A 77 9.48 -23.51 -16.44
N ILE A 78 10.16 -24.61 -16.14
CA ILE A 78 11.64 -24.64 -16.04
C ILE A 78 12.27 -24.23 -17.38
N LYS A 79 11.74 -24.74 -18.50
CA LYS A 79 12.23 -24.41 -19.84
C LYS A 79 12.02 -22.94 -20.17
N TRP A 80 10.84 -22.40 -19.88
CA TRP A 80 10.51 -20.99 -20.10
C TRP A 80 11.43 -20.05 -19.30
N VAL A 81 11.64 -20.33 -18.00
CA VAL A 81 12.56 -19.53 -17.16
C VAL A 81 13.99 -19.57 -17.70
N ASN A 82 14.47 -20.75 -18.09
CA ASN A 82 15.83 -20.90 -18.62
C ASN A 82 16.01 -20.16 -19.95
N GLN A 83 15.02 -20.21 -20.85
CA GLN A 83 15.04 -19.45 -22.09
C GLN A 83 14.99 -17.94 -21.84
N GLY A 84 14.14 -17.49 -20.90
CA GLY A 84 14.10 -16.09 -20.49
C GLY A 84 15.44 -15.59 -19.96
N ARG A 85 16.10 -16.37 -19.10
CA ARG A 85 17.42 -16.02 -18.55
C ARG A 85 18.50 -15.92 -19.62
N LEU A 86 18.54 -16.90 -20.54
CA LEU A 86 19.49 -16.91 -21.66
C LEU A 86 19.28 -15.77 -22.67
N SER A 87 18.07 -15.22 -22.76
CA SER A 87 17.76 -14.07 -23.61
C SER A 87 18.13 -12.75 -22.92
N ALA A 88 17.90 -12.64 -21.62
CA ALA A 88 18.30 -11.48 -20.81
C ALA A 88 19.82 -11.32 -20.71
N ASP A 89 20.55 -12.44 -20.54
CA ASP A 89 22.03 -12.44 -20.47
C ASP A 89 22.70 -12.03 -21.79
N ARG A 90 21.97 -12.03 -22.92
CA ARG A 90 22.49 -11.60 -24.24
C ARG A 90 22.37 -10.10 -24.51
N HIS A 91 21.73 -9.33 -23.62
CA HIS A 91 21.45 -7.90 -23.80
C HIS A 91 22.21 -7.00 -22.80
N PHE A 92 23.29 -7.50 -22.19
CA PHE A 92 24.19 -6.73 -21.33
C PHE A 92 25.42 -6.21 -22.09
#